data_AF-R1ARW2-F1
#
_entry.id   AF-R1ARW2-F1
#
_cell.length_a   1.000
_cell.length_b   1.000
_cell.length_c   1.000
_cell.angle_alpha   90.00
_cell.angle_beta   90.00
_cell.angle_gamma   90.00
#
_symmetry.space_group_name_H-M   'P 1'
#
loop_
_entity.id
_entity.type
_entity.pdbx_description
1 polymer ?
#
loop_
_entity_poly.entity_id
_entity_poly.type
_entity_poly.pdbx_seq_one_letter_code
_entity_poly.pdbx_strand_id
1 'polypeptide(L)'
;MKITNGNIEKALQVYRKQSSNDKKVSAAKKASKRDELNISNQGKDFQVAMKALKNTPDIRKEKVAEIKRQISTGTYNIDSGKIVEKILEDINIDMKI
;
A
#
# COMPACT_ATOMS: atom_id res chain seq x y z
N MET A 1 -48.68 41.12 -43.95
CA MET A 1 -49.06 39.80 -43.39
C MET A 1 -47.96 39.33 -42.44
N LYS A 2 -48.26 38.94 -41.20
CA LYS A 2 -47.30 38.33 -40.27
C LYS A 2 -47.57 36.83 -40.24
N ILE A 3 -46.67 36.03 -40.81
CA ILE A 3 -46.75 34.56 -40.77
C ILE A 3 -46.06 34.10 -39.49
N THR A 4 -46.83 33.84 -38.44
CA THR A 4 -46.34 33.19 -37.22
C THR A 4 -46.54 31.69 -37.36
N ASN A 5 -45.46 30.98 -37.71
CA ASN A 5 -45.45 29.51 -37.81
C ASN A 5 -45.34 28.88 -36.41
N GLY A 6 -46.49 28.64 -35.76
CA GLY A 6 -46.57 28.01 -34.42
C GLY A 6 -45.98 26.59 -34.33
N ASN A 7 -45.64 25.97 -35.46
CA ASN A 7 -44.92 24.69 -35.50
C ASN A 7 -43.45 24.82 -35.05
N ILE A 8 -42.85 26.01 -35.21
CA ILE A 8 -41.46 26.28 -34.81
C ILE A 8 -41.37 26.37 -33.27
N GLU A 9 -42.36 26.97 -32.61
CA GLU A 9 -42.43 27.04 -31.15
C GLU A 9 -42.57 25.65 -30.51
N LYS A 10 -43.42 24.79 -31.09
CA LYS A 10 -43.57 23.40 -30.62
C LYS A 10 -42.28 22.60 -30.77
N ALA A 11 -41.57 22.75 -31.89
CA ALA A 11 -40.28 22.10 -32.11
C ALA A 11 -39.22 22.58 -31.11
N LEU A 12 -39.17 23.89 -30.82
CA LEU A 12 -38.29 24.48 -29.80
C LEU A 12 -38.60 23.98 -28.39
N GLN A 13 -39.88 23.78 -28.04
CA GLN A 13 -40.27 23.22 -26.74
C GLN A 13 -39.80 21.77 -26.56
N VAL A 14 -39.91 20.93 -27.59
CA VAL A 14 -39.43 19.53 -27.56
C VAL A 14 -37.91 19.50 -27.39
N TYR A 15 -37.19 20.34 -28.13
CA TYR A 15 -35.73 20.45 -28.04
C TYR A 15 -35.27 20.92 -26.64
N ARG A 16 -35.95 21.91 -26.05
CA ARG A 16 -35.68 22.35 -24.67
C ARG A 16 -35.97 21.24 -23.65
N LYS A 17 -37.04 20.47 -23.83
CA LYS A 17 -37.39 19.35 -22.93
C LYS A 17 -36.36 18.22 -22.95
N GLN A 18 -35.74 17.97 -24.11
CA GLN A 18 -34.63 17.01 -24.25
C GLN A 18 -33.34 17.51 -23.58
N SER A 19 -33.04 18.81 -23.65
CA SER A 19 -31.89 19.42 -22.95
C SER A 19 -32.09 19.57 -21.43
N SER A 20 -33.31 19.39 -20.93
CA SER A 20 -33.66 19.55 -19.50
C SER A 20 -33.67 18.22 -18.72
N ASN A 21 -33.34 17.10 -19.36
CA ASN A 21 -33.41 15.78 -18.73
C ASN A 21 -32.21 15.48 -17.80
N ASP A 22 -31.26 16.42 -17.65
CA ASP A 22 -30.10 16.31 -16.76
C ASP A 22 -30.38 16.60 -15.27
N LYS A 23 -31.64 16.83 -14.86
CA LYS A 23 -31.97 17.05 -13.44
C LYS A 23 -33.21 16.30 -12.96
N LYS A 24 -33.28 15.00 -13.24
CA LYS A 24 -34.02 14.06 -12.38
C LYS A 24 -33.27 12.74 -12.23
N VAL A 25 -32.03 12.83 -11.74
CA VAL A 25 -31.53 11.72 -10.92
C VAL A 25 -32.20 11.87 -9.56
N SER A 26 -33.44 11.41 -9.46
CA SER A 26 -33.91 10.81 -8.21
C SER A 26 -32.97 9.65 -7.96
N ALA A 27 -31.85 9.93 -7.28
CA ALA A 27 -30.95 8.94 -6.72
C ALA A 27 -31.73 8.22 -5.64
N ALA A 28 -32.63 7.35 -6.09
CA ALA A 28 -33.16 6.26 -5.31
C ALA A 28 -31.97 5.64 -4.61
N LYS A 29 -32.04 5.62 -3.28
CA LYS A 29 -31.16 4.92 -2.35
C LYS A 29 -30.58 3.65 -2.97
N LYS A 30 -29.43 3.77 -3.62
CA LYS A 30 -28.44 2.72 -3.66
C LYS A 30 -27.26 3.32 -2.94
N ALA A 31 -27.29 3.18 -1.61
CA ALA A 31 -26.04 3.03 -0.90
C ALA A 31 -25.33 1.88 -1.59
N SER A 32 -24.49 2.19 -2.58
CA SER A 32 -23.43 1.29 -3.00
C SER A 32 -22.73 0.96 -1.69
N LYS A 33 -22.92 -0.26 -1.21
CA LYS A 33 -22.15 -0.79 -0.10
C LYS A 33 -20.71 -0.56 -0.53
N ARG A 34 -20.06 0.48 -0.01
CA ARG A 34 -18.66 0.73 -0.31
C ARG A 34 -17.96 -0.50 0.21
N ASP A 35 -17.17 -1.15 -0.62
CA ASP A 35 -16.33 -2.23 -0.14
C ASP A 35 -15.45 -1.67 0.97
N GLU A 36 -15.74 -2.05 2.21
CA GLU A 36 -14.99 -1.62 3.37
C GLU A 36 -13.83 -2.59 3.57
N LEU A 37 -12.62 -2.11 3.29
CA LEU A 37 -11.40 -2.84 3.58
C LEU A 37 -11.12 -2.77 5.09
N ASN A 38 -11.58 -3.77 5.83
CA ASN A 38 -11.24 -3.96 7.25
C ASN A 38 -9.93 -4.76 7.37
N ILE A 39 -8.81 -4.05 7.51
CA ILE A 39 -7.52 -4.66 7.84
C ILE A 39 -7.55 -5.01 9.33
N SER A 40 -7.30 -6.28 9.67
CA SER A 40 -7.20 -6.72 11.06
C SER A 40 -6.13 -5.92 11.81
N ASN A 41 -6.31 -5.72 13.11
CA ASN A 41 -5.33 -4.99 13.92
C ASN A 41 -3.93 -5.64 13.81
N GLN A 42 -3.87 -6.97 13.84
CA GLN A 42 -2.64 -7.73 13.60
C GLN A 42 -2.01 -7.45 12.22
N GLY A 43 -2.81 -7.29 11.17
CA GLY A 43 -2.33 -6.96 9.83
C GLY A 43 -1.71 -5.56 9.76
N LYS A 44 -2.28 -4.59 10.50
CA LYS A 44 -1.70 -3.24 10.62
C LYS A 44 -0.38 -3.29 11.37
N ASP A 45 -0.33 -4.01 12.49
CA ASP A 45 0.89 -4.16 13.30
C ASP A 45 2.02 -4.82 12.49
N PHE A 46 1.68 -5.86 11.72
CA PHE A 46 2.62 -6.51 10.81
C PHE A 46 3.15 -5.55 9.75
N GLN A 47 2.29 -4.73 9.13
CA GLN A 47 2.73 -3.72 8.16
C GLN A 47 3.66 -2.67 8.78
N VAL A 48 3.40 -2.25 10.02
CA VAL A 48 4.27 -1.32 10.75
C VAL A 48 5.63 -1.95 11.02
N ALA A 49 5.66 -3.20 11.51
CA ALA A 49 6.90 -3.94 11.72
C ALA A 49 7.70 -4.13 10.42
N MET A 50 7.03 -4.49 9.32
CA MET A 50 7.67 -4.62 8.01
C MET A 50 8.24 -3.29 7.50
N LYS A 51 7.54 -2.17 7.71
CA LYS A 51 8.05 -0.84 7.36
C LYS A 51 9.28 -0.47 8.20
N ALA A 52 9.28 -0.78 9.49
CA ALA A 52 10.42 -0.53 10.37
C ALA A 52 11.65 -1.35 9.94
N LEU A 53 11.47 -2.61 9.56
CA LEU A 53 12.55 -3.45 9.02
C LEU A 53 13.11 -2.88 7.72
N LYS A 54 12.25 -2.42 6.79
CA LYS A 54 12.69 -1.81 5.53
C LYS A 54 13.45 -0.48 5.72
N ASN A 55 13.09 0.28 6.74
CA ASN A 55 13.78 1.54 7.07
C ASN A 55 15.07 1.33 7.85
N THR A 56 15.37 0.10 8.27
CA THR A 56 16.62 -0.22 8.95
C THR A 56 17.74 -0.28 7.90
N PRO A 57 18.88 0.40 8.12
CA PRO A 57 19.99 0.35 7.16
C PRO A 57 20.54 -1.06 7.04
N ASP A 58 20.83 -1.49 5.82
CA ASP A 58 21.43 -2.80 5.51
C ASP A 58 22.72 -3.05 6.31
N ILE A 59 23.47 -1.99 6.57
CA ILE A 59 24.71 -2.04 7.36
C ILE A 59 24.54 -1.27 8.66
N ARG A 60 24.60 -2.01 9.77
CA ARG A 60 24.72 -1.45 11.12
C ARG A 60 26.16 -0.96 11.38
N LYS A 61 26.46 0.25 10.91
CA LYS A 61 27.80 0.87 10.99
C LYS A 61 28.37 0.88 12.42
N GLU A 62 27.53 1.12 13.42
CA GLU A 62 27.91 1.09 14.85
C GLU A 62 28.50 -0.27 15.27
N LYS A 63 27.87 -1.37 14.86
CA LYS A 63 28.25 -2.73 15.23
C LYS A 63 29.54 -3.12 14.53
N VAL A 64 29.70 -2.70 13.27
CA VAL A 64 30.94 -2.91 12.52
C VAL A 64 32.10 -2.17 13.19
N ALA A 65 31.89 -0.91 13.59
CA ALA A 65 32.91 -0.13 14.28
C ALA A 65 33.31 -0.75 15.64
N GLU A 66 32.32 -1.21 16.41
CA GLU A 66 32.55 -1.91 17.67
C GLU A 66 33.40 -3.17 17.49
N ILE A 67 33.02 -4.05 16.56
CA ILE A 67 33.77 -5.28 16.28
C ILE A 67 35.18 -4.95 15.80
N LYS A 68 35.34 -3.97 14.91
CA LYS A 68 36.68 -3.51 14.46
C LYS A 68 37.54 -3.05 15.63
N ARG A 69 36.96 -2.30 16.58
CA ARG A 69 37.66 -1.87 17.79
C ARG A 69 38.09 -3.08 18.62
N GLN A 70 37.20 -4.02 18.89
CA GLN A 70 37.51 -5.24 19.66
C GLN A 70 38.63 -6.07 19.01
N ILE A 71 38.65 -6.15 17.68
CA ILE A 71 39.73 -6.80 16.93
C ILE A 71 41.04 -6.03 17.13
N SER A 72 41.03 -4.71 16.98
CA SER A 72 42.23 -3.88 17.14
C SER A 72 42.81 -3.88 18.56
N THR A 73 41.95 -4.00 19.58
CA THR A 73 42.35 -4.08 20.99
C THR A 73 42.67 -5.50 21.43
N GLY A 74 42.54 -6.50 20.54
CA GLY A 74 42.79 -7.91 20.85
C GLY A 74 41.76 -8.53 21.81
N THR A 75 40.64 -7.85 22.08
CA THR A 75 39.59 -8.31 23.00
C THR A 75 38.45 -9.02 22.28
N TYR A 76 38.57 -9.24 20.96
CA TYR A 76 37.60 -10.00 20.20
C TYR A 76 37.76 -11.50 20.50
N ASN A 77 36.83 -12.05 21.29
CA ASN A 77 36.84 -13.46 21.64
C ASN A 77 36.11 -14.28 20.56
N ILE A 78 36.80 -15.30 20.04
CA ILE A 78 36.25 -16.23 19.06
C ILE A 78 35.67 -17.44 19.80
N ASP A 79 34.37 -17.64 19.67
CA ASP A 79 33.67 -18.79 20.21
C ASP A 79 33.59 -19.88 19.13
N SER A 80 34.31 -20.98 19.33
CA SER A 80 34.33 -22.11 18.40
C SER A 80 32.96 -22.78 18.25
N GLY A 81 32.14 -22.78 19.30
CA GLY A 81 30.77 -23.31 19.24
C GLY A 81 29.88 -22.52 18.28
N LYS A 82 29.97 -21.19 18.33
CA LYS A 82 29.22 -20.30 17.42
C LYS A 82 29.63 -20.46 15.96
N ILE A 83 30.90 -20.78 15.70
CA ILE A 83 31.38 -21.05 14.33
C ILE A 83 30.70 -22.31 13.79
N VAL A 84 30.74 -23.40 14.55
CA VAL A 84 30.12 -24.67 14.15
C VAL A 84 28.61 -24.51 13.98
N GLU A 85 27.95 -23.81 14.91
CA GLU A 85 26.52 -23.52 14.82
C GLU A 85 26.18 -22.78 13.51
N LYS A 86 26.97 -21.75 13.15
CA LYS A 86 26.75 -21.00 11.91
C LYS A 86 26.98 -21.82 10.65
N ILE A 87 28.01 -22.67 10.64
CA ILE A 87 28.26 -23.59 9.53
C ILE A 87 27.08 -24.56 9.35
N LEU A 88 26.57 -25.13 10.45
CA LEU A 88 25.43 -26.04 10.41
C LEU A 88 24.13 -25.34 10.01
N GLU A 89 23.92 -24.10 10.45
CA GLU A 89 22.77 -23.29 10.04
C GLU A 89 22.78 -23.04 8.53
N ASP A 90 23.92 -22.62 7.97
CA ASP A 90 24.07 -22.39 6.53
C ASP A 90 23.81 -23.67 5.71
N ILE A 91 24.35 -24.82 6.15
CA ILE A 91 24.11 -26.12 5.50
C ILE A 91 22.62 -26.51 5.59
N ASN A 92 21.97 -26.29 6.72
CA ASN A 92 20.57 -26.63 6.92
C ASN A 92 19.62 -25.73 6.12
N ILE A 93 20.01 -24.50 5.80
CA ILE A 93 19.25 -23.60 4.94
C ILE A 93 19.30 -24.10 3.48
N ASP A 94 20.48 -24.52 3.00
CA ASP A 94 20.65 -25.05 1.64
C ASP A 94 19.87 -26.36 1.41
N MET A 95 19.72 -27.20 2.44
CA MET A 95 18.93 -28.45 2.35
C MET A 95 17.41 -28.24 2.40
N LYS A 96 16.93 -27.05 2.77
CA LYS A 96 15.50 -26.79 2.97
C LYS A 96 14.81 -26.13 1.77
N ILE A 97 15.47 -26.16 0.61
CA ILE A 97 15.00 -25.63 -0.68
C ILE A 97 14.42 -26.77 -1.52
#